data_AF-A0A7W0J905-F1
#
_entry.id   AF-A0A7W0J905-F1
#
_cell.length_a   1.000
_cell.length_b   1.000
_cell.length_c   1.000
_cell.angle_alpha   90.00
_cell.angle_beta   90.00
_cell.angle_gamma   90.00
#
_symmetry.space_group_name_H-M   'P 1'
#
loop_
_entity.id
_entity.type
_entity.pdbx_description
1 polymer ?
#
loop_
_entity_poly.entity_id
_entity_poly.type
_entity_poly.pdbx_seq_one_letter_code
_entity_poly.pdbx_strand_id
1 'polypeptide(L)'
;MASEFSERILLIVDYVQRVPVIDATRHLTSEEKTERVVQGLKSLALRKSDEGIVVPVLGVATADAEGLRGGRIHVENLSGSSNTQYEPDQAIIMNKDIDFDEDGNKIVRFGLEKNRRGPSDIEIRHKYIGSAYTFDKKGTLASEDESWQKERKLLKEEIAALYRGPVPGGAKST
;
A
#
# COMPACT_ATOMS: atom_id res chain seq x y z
N MET A 1 -20.39 -1.63 -38.18
CA MET A 1 -19.61 -0.67 -37.38
C MET A 1 -19.46 -1.28 -36.00
N ALA A 2 -18.32 -1.90 -35.72
CA ALA A 2 -18.02 -2.43 -34.39
C ALA A 2 -17.77 -1.21 -33.48
N SER A 3 -18.50 -1.10 -32.38
CA SER A 3 -18.24 -0.06 -31.39
C SER A 3 -16.84 -0.26 -30.82
N GLU A 4 -15.96 0.71 -31.01
CA GLU A 4 -14.70 0.83 -30.28
C GLU A 4 -15.03 0.91 -28.78
N PHE A 5 -15.06 -0.24 -28.11
CA PHE A 5 -14.99 -0.26 -26.67
C PHE A 5 -13.64 0.37 -26.32
N SER A 6 -13.66 1.42 -25.49
CA SER A 6 -12.46 1.95 -24.87
C SER A 6 -11.73 0.79 -24.17
N GLU A 7 -10.63 0.31 -24.75
CA GLU A 7 -9.85 -0.86 -24.33
C GLU A 7 -9.06 -0.66 -23.02
N ARG A 8 -9.54 0.21 -22.12
CA ARG A 8 -8.93 0.44 -20.81
C ARG A 8 -9.43 -0.61 -19.84
N ILE A 9 -8.65 -1.67 -19.67
CA ILE A 9 -8.94 -2.77 -18.75
C ILE A 9 -8.25 -2.50 -17.41
N LEU A 10 -9.01 -2.48 -16.32
CA LEU A 10 -8.48 -2.55 -14.95
C LEU A 10 -8.72 -3.97 -14.41
N LEU A 11 -7.64 -4.65 -14.01
CA LEU A 11 -7.75 -5.93 -13.32
C LEU A 11 -7.80 -5.71 -11.81
N ILE A 12 -8.90 -6.13 -11.16
CA ILE A 12 -9.04 -6.12 -9.70
C ILE A 12 -8.95 -7.55 -9.19
N VAL A 13 -8.08 -7.79 -8.21
CA VAL A 13 -7.91 -9.11 -7.55
C VAL A 13 -8.23 -8.96 -6.08
N ASP A 14 -9.41 -9.43 -5.68
CA ASP A 14 -9.90 -9.39 -4.29
C ASP A 14 -10.08 -10.81 -3.71
N TYR A 15 -9.23 -11.28 -2.79
CA TYR A 15 -7.95 -10.71 -2.33
C TYR A 15 -6.79 -11.66 -2.64
N VAL A 16 -5.59 -11.09 -2.76
CA VAL A 16 -4.40 -11.78 -3.33
C VAL A 16 -4.02 -13.06 -2.58
N GLN A 17 -4.24 -13.11 -1.27
CA GLN A 17 -3.94 -14.28 -0.42
C GLN A 17 -4.82 -15.50 -0.73
N ARG A 18 -5.94 -15.35 -1.45
CA ARG A 18 -6.87 -16.45 -1.81
C ARG A 18 -6.67 -17.01 -3.20
N VAL A 19 -5.84 -16.39 -4.02
CA VAL A 19 -5.59 -16.86 -5.38
C VAL A 19 -4.84 -18.20 -5.31
N PRO A 20 -5.36 -19.28 -5.92
CA PRO A 20 -4.73 -20.59 -5.85
C PRO A 20 -3.41 -20.59 -6.62
N VAL A 21 -2.35 -21.08 -5.97
CA VAL A 21 -1.05 -21.35 -6.62
C VAL A 21 -0.76 -22.83 -6.47
N ILE A 22 -0.63 -23.50 -7.62
CA ILE A 22 -0.31 -24.92 -7.70
C ILE A 22 1.17 -25.02 -8.09
N ASP A 23 1.96 -25.67 -7.24
CA ASP A 23 3.34 -26.05 -7.53
C ASP A 23 3.43 -27.57 -7.55
N ALA A 24 3.87 -28.12 -8.68
CA ALA A 24 3.94 -29.57 -8.90
C ALA A 24 5.13 -30.23 -8.17
N THR A 25 6.09 -29.45 -7.68
CA THR A 25 7.35 -29.93 -7.11
C THR A 25 7.34 -29.97 -5.60
N ARG A 26 6.64 -29.04 -4.94
CA ARG A 26 6.54 -28.98 -3.47
C ARG A 26 5.32 -28.22 -2.97
N HIS A 27 5.01 -28.41 -1.69
CA HIS A 27 4.08 -27.54 -0.99
C HIS A 27 4.69 -26.16 -0.74
N LEU A 28 3.88 -25.14 -0.99
CA LEU A 28 4.19 -23.74 -0.72
C LEU A 28 3.51 -23.28 0.58
N THR A 29 4.19 -22.45 1.36
CA THR A 29 3.58 -21.74 2.47
C THR A 29 2.58 -20.69 1.95
N SER A 30 1.70 -20.19 2.81
CA SER A 30 0.74 -19.14 2.43
C SER A 30 1.44 -17.84 1.99
N GLU A 31 2.57 -17.51 2.59
CA GLU A 31 3.39 -16.34 2.23
C GLU A 31 4.00 -16.51 0.83
N GLU A 32 4.61 -17.67 0.55
CA GLU A 32 5.18 -17.96 -0.77
C GLU A 32 4.12 -17.95 -1.88
N LYS A 33 2.91 -18.45 -1.59
CA LYS A 33 1.79 -18.38 -2.53
C LYS A 33 1.42 -16.92 -2.82
N THR A 34 1.25 -16.11 -1.77
CA THR A 34 0.90 -14.69 -1.90
C THR A 34 1.97 -13.93 -2.69
N GLU A 35 3.23 -14.17 -2.39
CA GLU A 35 4.37 -13.59 -3.11
C GLU A 35 4.33 -13.93 -4.60
N ARG A 36 4.14 -15.22 -4.95
CA ARG A 36 4.05 -15.65 -6.35
C ARG A 36 2.88 -15.00 -7.08
N VAL A 37 1.74 -14.83 -6.41
CA VAL A 37 0.59 -14.13 -6.99
C VAL A 37 0.96 -12.68 -7.29
N VAL A 38 1.53 -11.96 -6.33
CA VAL A 38 1.91 -10.54 -6.50
C VAL A 38 2.96 -10.37 -7.61
N GLN A 39 4.00 -11.20 -7.64
CA GLN A 39 5.00 -11.20 -8.72
C GLN A 39 4.38 -11.53 -10.09
N GLY A 40 3.46 -12.50 -10.13
CA GLY A 40 2.74 -12.86 -11.34
C GLY A 40 1.87 -11.72 -11.87
N LEU A 41 1.17 -11.00 -10.96
CA LEU A 41 0.37 -9.83 -11.30
C LEU A 41 1.23 -8.68 -11.84
N LYS A 42 2.39 -8.42 -11.23
CA LYS A 42 3.35 -7.43 -11.73
C LYS A 42 3.90 -7.82 -13.10
N SER A 43 4.29 -9.07 -13.27
CA SER A 43 4.79 -9.61 -14.54
C SER A 43 3.74 -9.54 -15.65
N LEU A 44 2.46 -9.80 -15.34
CA LEU A 44 1.34 -9.63 -16.27
C LEU A 44 1.20 -8.18 -16.72
N ALA A 45 1.21 -7.23 -15.78
CA ALA A 45 1.09 -5.80 -16.08
C ALA A 45 2.23 -5.31 -16.97
N LEU A 46 3.48 -5.70 -16.65
CA LEU A 46 4.66 -5.36 -17.44
C LEU A 46 4.60 -5.97 -18.85
N ARG A 47 4.31 -7.26 -18.97
CA ARG A 47 4.19 -7.94 -20.27
C ARG A 47 3.15 -7.26 -21.16
N LYS A 48 1.99 -6.89 -20.60
CA LYS A 48 0.96 -6.17 -21.37
C LYS A 48 1.44 -4.78 -21.79
N SER A 49 2.14 -4.07 -20.91
CA SER A 49 2.75 -2.78 -21.24
C SER A 49 3.75 -2.91 -22.38
N ASP A 50 4.56 -3.98 -22.42
CA ASP A 50 5.51 -4.25 -23.51
C ASP A 50 4.81 -4.56 -24.84
N GLU A 51 3.62 -5.18 -24.79
CA GLU A 51 2.72 -5.39 -25.93
C GLU A 51 1.99 -4.10 -26.38
N GLY A 52 2.23 -2.96 -25.73
CA GLY A 52 1.58 -1.68 -26.02
C GLY A 52 0.22 -1.49 -25.36
N ILE A 53 -0.18 -2.39 -24.46
CA ILE A 53 -1.48 -2.38 -23.76
C ILE A 53 -1.27 -2.08 -22.28
N VAL A 54 -1.80 -0.95 -21.79
CA VAL A 54 -1.72 -0.62 -20.36
C VAL A 54 -2.86 -1.33 -19.62
N VAL A 55 -2.51 -2.30 -18.78
CA VAL A 55 -3.44 -2.98 -17.85
C VAL A 55 -3.04 -2.66 -16.41
N PRO A 56 -3.65 -1.64 -15.77
CA PRO A 56 -3.47 -1.43 -14.34
C PRO A 56 -4.00 -2.63 -13.57
N VAL A 57 -3.30 -3.00 -12.49
CA VAL A 57 -3.68 -4.10 -11.62
C VAL A 57 -3.83 -3.58 -10.20
N LEU A 58 -5.01 -3.78 -9.61
CA LEU A 58 -5.30 -3.48 -8.22
C LEU A 58 -5.44 -4.80 -7.45
N GLY A 59 -4.41 -5.14 -6.67
CA GLY A 59 -4.46 -6.25 -5.72
C GLY A 59 -4.97 -5.77 -4.37
N VAL A 60 -6.04 -6.38 -3.86
CA VAL A 60 -6.50 -6.18 -2.48
C VAL A 60 -5.73 -7.16 -1.60
N ALA A 61 -5.06 -6.63 -0.57
CA ALA A 61 -4.28 -7.41 0.38
C ALA A 61 -4.75 -7.12 1.81
N THR A 62 -4.63 -8.11 2.69
CA THR A 62 -4.94 -7.97 4.11
C THR A 62 -3.69 -7.65 4.91
N ALA A 63 -3.85 -6.92 6.01
CA ALA A 63 -2.81 -6.80 7.03
C ALA A 63 -2.59 -8.15 7.76
N ASP A 64 -1.41 -8.32 8.35
CA ASP A 64 -1.11 -9.43 9.25
C ASP A 64 -1.81 -9.27 10.61
N ALA A 65 -1.75 -10.32 11.43
CA ALA A 65 -2.40 -10.35 12.74
C ALA A 65 -1.79 -9.36 13.75
N GLU A 66 -0.55 -8.94 13.57
CA GLU A 66 0.10 -7.96 14.44
C GLU A 66 -0.40 -6.55 14.12
N GLY A 67 -0.40 -6.16 12.85
CA GLY A 67 -0.95 -4.88 12.38
C GLY A 67 -2.42 -4.72 12.72
N LEU A 68 -3.22 -5.78 12.59
CA LEU A 68 -4.63 -5.76 12.99
C LEU A 68 -4.85 -5.50 14.49
N ARG A 69 -3.92 -5.94 15.35
CA ARG A 69 -3.98 -5.68 16.80
C ARG A 69 -3.48 -4.28 17.16
N GLY A 70 -2.55 -3.72 16.38
CA GLY A 70 -2.04 -2.37 16.56
C GLY A 70 -3.03 -1.26 16.23
N GLY A 71 -4.09 -1.56 15.45
CA GLY A 71 -5.17 -0.63 15.10
C GLY A 71 -4.79 0.40 14.02
N ARG A 72 -3.51 0.75 13.90
CA ARG A 72 -2.94 1.51 12.78
C ARG A 72 -2.11 0.57 11.91
N ILE A 73 -2.50 0.46 10.65
CA ILE A 73 -1.85 -0.43 9.68
C ILE A 73 -1.02 0.44 8.73
N HIS A 74 0.16 -0.04 8.40
CA HIS A 74 1.02 0.49 7.36
C HIS A 74 1.38 -0.61 6.34
N VAL A 75 2.04 -0.23 5.23
CA VAL A 75 2.46 -1.17 4.18
C VAL A 75 3.37 -2.27 4.72
N GLU A 76 4.14 -1.97 5.77
CA GLU A 76 5.01 -2.90 6.47
C GLU A 76 4.22 -4.00 7.22
N ASN A 77 2.93 -3.80 7.46
CA ASN A 77 2.02 -4.76 8.10
C ASN A 77 1.22 -5.61 7.09
N LEU A 78 1.51 -5.55 5.79
CA LEU A 78 0.81 -6.40 4.82
C LEU A 78 1.18 -7.88 5.00
N SER A 79 0.17 -8.74 5.01
CA SER A 79 0.36 -10.19 5.10
C SER A 79 1.01 -10.74 3.84
N GLY A 80 2.11 -11.46 4.01
CA GLY A 80 2.93 -12.03 2.96
C GLY A 80 4.41 -11.86 3.31
N SER A 81 5.29 -12.22 2.39
CA SER A 81 6.72 -11.90 2.52
C SER A 81 6.96 -10.40 2.29
N SER A 82 8.16 -9.93 2.62
CA SER A 82 8.61 -8.56 2.33
C SER A 82 8.44 -8.17 0.85
N ASN A 83 8.55 -9.14 -0.07
CA ASN A 83 8.34 -8.90 -1.50
C ASN A 83 6.92 -8.41 -1.83
N THR A 84 5.92 -8.84 -1.06
CA THR A 84 4.53 -8.35 -1.17
C THR A 84 4.44 -6.83 -0.99
N GLN A 85 5.34 -6.26 -0.18
CA GLN A 85 5.42 -4.84 0.13
C GLN A 85 6.26 -4.07 -0.91
N TYR A 86 7.32 -4.71 -1.45
CA TYR A 86 8.24 -4.10 -2.41
C TYR A 86 7.76 -4.12 -3.86
N GLU A 87 6.94 -5.08 -4.27
CA GLU A 87 6.55 -5.25 -5.67
C GLU A 87 5.57 -4.18 -6.21
N PRO A 88 4.54 -3.74 -5.46
CA PRO A 88 3.57 -2.77 -5.97
C PRO A 88 4.24 -1.43 -6.33
N ASP A 89 3.88 -0.84 -7.47
CA ASP A 89 4.35 0.52 -7.80
C ASP A 89 3.72 1.58 -6.88
N GLN A 90 2.50 1.32 -6.42
CA GLN A 90 1.72 2.16 -5.51
C GLN A 90 1.11 1.29 -4.42
N ALA A 91 1.02 1.83 -3.20
CA ALA A 91 0.33 1.19 -2.08
C ALA A 91 -0.57 2.21 -1.39
N ILE A 92 -1.85 1.85 -1.26
CA ILE A 92 -2.85 2.61 -0.52
C ILE A 92 -3.26 1.77 0.68
N ILE A 93 -3.11 2.32 1.87
CA ILE A 93 -3.53 1.67 3.11
C ILE A 93 -4.80 2.36 3.62
N MET A 94 -5.82 1.55 3.94
CA MET A 94 -7.09 2.02 4.46
C MET A 94 -7.19 1.72 5.95
N ASN A 95 -7.20 2.77 6.76
CA ASN A 95 -7.36 2.69 8.20
C ASN A 95 -8.69 3.28 8.65
N LYS A 96 -9.35 2.66 9.64
CA LYS A 96 -10.48 3.33 10.30
C LYS A 96 -9.91 4.38 11.26
N ASP A 97 -10.41 5.59 11.15
CA ASP A 97 -10.05 6.65 12.10
C ASP A 97 -10.63 6.32 13.48
N ILE A 98 -9.94 6.79 14.52
CA ILE A 98 -10.45 6.70 15.90
C ILE A 98 -11.49 7.81 16.14
N ASP A 99 -11.31 8.94 15.46
CA ASP A 99 -12.19 10.09 15.54
C ASP A 99 -13.33 10.05 14.53
N PHE A 100 -14.34 10.87 14.79
CA PHE A 100 -15.46 11.13 13.90
C PHE A 100 -15.29 12.50 13.24
N ASP A 101 -16.01 12.74 12.15
CA ASP A 101 -16.12 14.10 11.61
C ASP A 101 -17.02 14.99 12.50
N GLU A 102 -17.11 16.27 12.17
CA GLU A 102 -17.90 17.27 12.92
C GLU A 102 -19.39 16.89 13.04
N ASP A 103 -19.89 16.11 12.08
CA ASP A 103 -21.27 15.62 12.02
C ASP A 103 -21.44 14.25 12.70
N GLY A 104 -20.38 13.70 13.32
CA GLY A 104 -20.40 12.41 14.00
C GLY A 104 -20.32 11.19 13.07
N ASN A 105 -19.91 11.34 11.81
CA ASN A 105 -19.72 10.23 10.88
C ASN A 105 -18.36 9.57 11.08
N LYS A 106 -18.30 8.25 10.83
CA LYS A 106 -17.05 7.50 10.83
C LYS A 106 -16.13 7.98 9.71
N ILE A 107 -14.83 7.98 9.96
CA ILE A 107 -13.82 8.35 8.97
C ILE A 107 -12.98 7.11 8.62
N VAL A 108 -12.57 7.02 7.35
CA VAL A 108 -11.53 6.11 6.87
C VAL A 108 -10.40 6.93 6.27
N ARG A 109 -9.18 6.69 6.76
CA ARG A 109 -7.94 7.30 6.31
C ARG A 109 -7.36 6.48 5.18
N PHE A 110 -7.09 7.14 4.06
CA PHE A 110 -6.43 6.57 2.89
C PHE A 110 -5.00 7.10 2.86
N GLY A 111 -4.04 6.26 3.26
CA GLY A 111 -2.61 6.57 3.20
C GLY A 111 -2.01 6.12 1.86
N LEU A 112 -1.56 7.05 1.03
CA LEU A 112 -0.70 6.76 -0.12
C LEU A 112 0.73 6.55 0.37
N GLU A 113 0.99 5.36 0.89
CA GLU A 113 2.22 5.02 1.62
C GLU A 113 3.41 4.71 0.70
N LYS A 114 3.11 4.40 -0.57
CA LYS A 114 4.09 4.15 -1.61
C LYS A 114 3.60 4.70 -2.94
N ASN A 115 4.48 5.40 -3.63
CA ASN A 115 4.24 5.88 -4.98
C ASN A 115 5.56 5.98 -5.75
N ARG A 116 5.82 5.02 -6.64
CA ARG A 116 7.11 4.93 -7.37
C ARG A 116 7.39 6.14 -8.27
N ARG A 117 6.37 6.89 -8.70
CA ARG A 117 6.50 8.00 -9.66
C ARG A 117 5.90 9.32 -9.16
N GLY A 118 5.86 9.51 -7.85
CA GLY A 118 5.31 10.75 -7.30
C GLY A 118 5.40 10.82 -5.78
N PRO A 119 4.67 11.78 -5.18
CA PRO A 119 4.62 11.93 -3.73
C PRO A 119 4.10 10.68 -3.03
N SER A 120 4.68 10.35 -1.89
CA SER A 120 4.26 9.32 -0.93
C SER A 120 4.01 9.94 0.44
N ASP A 121 3.56 9.12 1.38
CA ASP A 121 3.33 9.52 2.78
C ASP A 121 2.27 10.64 2.89
N ILE A 122 1.31 10.61 1.95
CA ILE A 122 0.11 11.47 1.91
C ILE A 122 -1.05 10.71 2.53
N GLU A 123 -1.83 11.37 3.38
CA GLU A 123 -3.02 10.78 3.99
C GLU A 123 -4.25 11.64 3.75
N ILE A 124 -5.33 11.03 3.28
CA ILE A 124 -6.60 11.69 3.02
C ILE A 124 -7.67 11.05 3.92
N ARG A 125 -8.39 11.88 4.66
CA ARG A 125 -9.50 11.48 5.52
C ARG A 125 -10.78 11.50 4.72
N HIS A 126 -11.46 10.36 4.63
CA HIS A 126 -12.74 10.25 3.95
C HIS A 126 -13.85 9.92 4.95
N LYS A 127 -14.96 10.64 4.87
CA LYS A 127 -16.20 10.28 5.54
C LYS A 127 -16.72 8.96 4.96
N TYR A 128 -16.98 8.00 5.83
CA TYR A 128 -17.58 6.72 5.48
C TYR A 128 -19.11 6.81 5.51
N ILE A 129 -19.73 6.57 4.36
CA ILE A 129 -21.18 6.56 4.17
C ILE A 129 -21.65 5.11 4.26
N GLY A 130 -21.87 4.66 5.50
CA GLY A 130 -22.15 3.25 5.80
C GLY A 130 -23.40 2.68 5.14
N SER A 131 -24.43 3.49 4.91
CA SER A 131 -25.67 3.06 4.23
C SER A 131 -25.47 2.67 2.77
N ALA A 132 -24.41 3.17 2.13
CA ALA A 132 -24.08 2.90 0.73
C ALA A 132 -22.73 2.19 0.56
N TYR A 133 -22.10 1.77 1.67
CA TYR A 133 -20.77 1.16 1.68
C TYR A 133 -19.75 1.93 0.83
N THR A 134 -19.77 3.25 0.94
CA THR A 134 -18.96 4.15 0.11
C THR A 134 -18.31 5.25 0.94
N PHE A 135 -17.51 6.06 0.29
CA PHE A 135 -16.78 7.17 0.90
C PHE A 135 -17.15 8.47 0.18
N ASP A 136 -17.04 9.59 0.86
CA ASP A 136 -17.10 10.87 0.17
C ASP A 136 -15.92 10.99 -0.81
N LYS A 137 -16.16 11.54 -1.99
CA LYS A 137 -15.17 11.52 -3.09
C LYS A 137 -14.01 12.48 -2.88
N LYS A 138 -14.23 13.55 -2.12
CA LYS A 138 -13.28 14.65 -2.01
C LYS A 138 -12.25 14.37 -0.93
N GLY A 139 -12.72 13.89 0.22
CA GLY A 139 -11.92 13.76 1.43
C GLY A 139 -11.33 15.10 1.88
N THR A 140 -10.55 15.03 2.96
CA THR A 140 -9.78 16.16 3.48
C THR A 140 -8.35 15.68 3.70
N LEU A 141 -7.37 16.41 3.16
CA LEU A 141 -5.96 16.11 3.37
C LEU A 141 -5.65 16.22 4.87
N ALA A 142 -5.07 15.17 5.45
CA ALA A 142 -4.59 15.23 6.83
C ALA A 142 -3.37 16.17 6.90
N SER A 143 -3.35 17.03 7.92
CA SER A 143 -2.17 17.83 8.22
C SER A 143 -1.01 16.93 8.65
N GLU A 144 0.24 17.44 8.61
CA GLU A 144 1.41 16.65 8.99
C GLU A 144 1.37 16.17 10.44
N ASP A 145 0.77 16.95 11.35
CA ASP A 145 0.65 16.59 12.76
C ASP A 145 -0.47 15.57 13.04
N GLU A 146 -1.50 15.54 12.20
CA GLU A 146 -2.62 14.59 12.31
C GLU A 146 -2.41 13.30 11.51
N SER A 147 -1.46 13.32 10.57
CA SER A 147 -1.19 12.21 9.66
C SER A 147 -0.47 11.08 10.38
N TRP A 148 -1.00 9.86 10.26
CA TRP A 148 -0.36 8.67 10.82
C TRP A 148 0.92 8.29 10.05
N GLN A 149 1.17 8.93 8.90
CA GLN A 149 2.41 8.78 8.14
C GLN A 149 3.62 9.38 8.86
N LYS A 150 3.40 10.22 9.89
CA LYS A 150 4.46 10.76 10.76
C LYS A 150 5.25 9.64 11.45
N GLU A 151 4.59 8.57 11.89
CA GLU A 151 5.22 7.41 12.53
C GLU A 151 6.25 6.76 11.60
N ARG A 152 5.88 6.58 10.33
CA ARG A 152 6.76 6.03 9.29
C ARG A 152 7.91 6.97 8.93
N LYS A 153 7.67 8.28 8.89
CA LYS A 153 8.73 9.28 8.65
C LYS A 153 9.78 9.24 9.77
N LEU A 154 9.34 9.23 11.03
CA LEU A 154 10.23 9.16 12.19
C LEU A 154 11.07 7.87 12.16
N LEU A 155 10.45 6.73 11.88
CA LEU A 155 11.17 5.45 11.77
C LEU A 155 12.24 5.49 10.65
N LYS A 156 11.91 6.06 9.48
CA LYS A 156 12.88 6.23 8.38
C LYS A 156 14.05 7.14 8.79
N GLU A 157 13.77 8.20 9.54
CA GLU A 157 14.81 9.12 10.04
C GLU A 157 15.72 8.47 11.07
N GLU A 158 15.16 7.72 12.02
CA GLU A 158 15.92 6.96 13.03
C GLU A 158 16.83 5.92 12.38
N ILE A 159 16.29 5.15 11.43
CA ILE A 159 17.06 4.17 10.66
C ILE A 159 18.19 4.87 9.89
N ALA A 160 17.89 5.99 9.21
CA ALA A 160 18.90 6.75 8.48
C ALA A 160 19.99 7.30 9.39
N ALA A 161 19.66 7.73 10.61
CA ALA A 161 20.61 8.20 11.60
C ALA A 161 21.55 7.08 12.08
N LEU A 162 21.01 5.87 12.29
CA LEU A 162 21.78 4.66 12.65
C LEU A 162 22.83 4.31 11.59
N TYR A 163 22.49 4.44 10.30
CA TYR A 163 23.39 4.12 9.19
C TYR A 163 24.37 5.24 8.82
N ARG A 164 24.22 6.47 9.31
CA ARG A 164 25.17 7.56 9.05
C ARG A 164 26.51 7.41 9.81
N GLY A 165 26.57 6.57 10.83
CA GLY A 165 27.76 6.41 11.67
C GLY A 165 28.16 7.70 12.42
N PRO A 166 29.08 7.64 13.39
CA PRO A 166 29.64 8.85 13.98
C PRO A 166 30.42 9.63 12.92
N VAL A 167 30.15 10.93 12.80
CA VAL A 167 30.98 11.85 11.99
C VAL A 167 32.43 11.70 12.49
N PRO A 168 33.41 11.36 11.65
CA PRO A 168 34.80 11.33 12.07
C PRO A 168 35.16 12.70 12.63
N GLY A 169 35.49 12.73 13.92
CA GLY A 169 35.78 13.96 14.64
C GLY A 169 36.83 14.77 13.88
N GLY A 170 36.50 16.04 13.62
CA GLY A 170 37.43 16.98 13.03
C GLY A 170 38.72 17.00 13.85
N ALA A 171 39.81 16.56 13.23
CA ALA A 171 41.14 16.75 13.77
C ALA A 171 41.32 18.26 14.00
N LYS A 172 41.36 18.68 15.27
CA LYS A 172 41.86 20.00 15.62
C LYS A 172 43.33 20.01 15.22
N SER A 173 43.65 20.75 14.15
CA SER A 173 45.03 21.13 13.84
C SER A 173 45.51 22.07 14.96
N THR A 174 46.31 21.52 15.87
CA THR A 174 47.24 22.28 16.70
C THR A 174 48.47 22.65 15.89
#